data_AF-A0A0D2PHV9-F1
#
_entry.id   AF-A0A0D2PHV9-F1
#
_cell.length_a   1.000
_cell.length_b   1.000
_cell.length_c   1.000
_cell.angle_alpha   90.00
_cell.angle_beta   90.00
_cell.angle_gamma   90.00
#
_symmetry.space_group_name_H-M   'P 1'
#
loop_
_entity.id
_entity.type
_entity.pdbx_description
1 polymer ?
#
loop_
_entity_poly.entity_id
_entity_poly.type
_entity_poly.pdbx_seq_one_letter_code
_entity_poly.pdbx_strand_id
1 'polypeptide(L)'
;SADEWDLSRQNRACVAFAARFQLLKEVQGPNGPLFMLDLNEHATVKWSLTLTTAAHALLVCRLHSGFQESDIAVYLLRRGIPFYTLQDAETLSKKALSDAIVSEHPYRPYEFVFDICDYKAYINQCCYILCRSRGRVALLRGG
;
A
#
# COMPACT_ATOMS: atom_id res chain seq x y z
N SER A 1 -14.91 10.11 17.78
CA SER A 1 -14.15 10.66 16.63
C SER A 1 -14.92 10.33 15.36
N ALA A 2 -14.95 11.20 14.35
CA ALA A 2 -15.67 10.94 13.08
C ALA A 2 -15.09 9.75 12.27
N ASP A 3 -13.89 9.29 12.63
CA ASP A 3 -13.15 8.22 11.95
C ASP A 3 -13.64 6.78 12.25
N GLU A 4 -14.57 6.59 13.19
CA GLU A 4 -15.06 5.26 13.62
C GLU A 4 -16.52 5.00 13.24
N TRP A 5 -17.01 5.68 12.20
CA TRP A 5 -18.40 5.57 11.76
C TRP A 5 -18.79 4.13 11.36
N ASP A 6 -17.82 3.32 10.91
CA ASP A 6 -17.95 1.91 10.54
C ASP A 6 -18.11 0.95 11.73
N LEU A 7 -17.67 1.36 12.92
CA LEU A 7 -17.79 0.60 14.17
C LEU A 7 -19.04 0.96 15.00
N SER A 8 -19.81 1.97 14.57
CA SER A 8 -21.01 2.35 15.32
C SER A 8 -22.06 1.22 15.28
N ARG A 9 -22.63 0.86 16.43
CA ARG A 9 -23.69 -0.17 16.53
C ARG A 9 -24.94 0.14 15.70
N GLN A 10 -25.06 1.39 15.24
CA GLN A 10 -26.16 1.89 14.42
C GLN A 10 -25.89 1.76 12.92
N ASN A 11 -24.63 1.51 12.52
CA ASN A 11 -24.27 1.31 11.12
C ASN A 11 -24.61 -0.12 10.67
N ARG A 12 -25.89 -0.32 10.35
CA ARG A 12 -26.44 -1.56 9.78
C ARG A 12 -26.38 -1.58 8.25
N ALA A 13 -25.52 -0.77 7.63
CA ALA A 13 -25.44 -0.70 6.18
C ALA A 13 -25.09 -2.09 5.61
N CYS A 14 -26.01 -2.63 4.82
CA CYS A 14 -25.83 -3.91 4.17
C CYS A 14 -24.70 -3.80 3.13
N VAL A 15 -23.64 -4.61 3.31
CA VAL A 15 -22.48 -4.59 2.42
C VAL A 15 -22.80 -5.18 1.04
N ALA A 16 -23.84 -6.01 0.94
CA ALA A 16 -24.24 -6.64 -0.32
C ALA A 16 -24.62 -5.63 -1.42
N PHE A 17 -25.02 -4.42 -1.03
CA PHE A 17 -25.38 -3.33 -1.97
C PHE A 17 -24.31 -2.24 -2.07
N ALA A 18 -23.18 -2.39 -1.39
CA ALA A 18 -22.08 -1.45 -1.54
C ALA A 18 -21.52 -1.55 -2.96
N ALA A 19 -21.37 -0.42 -3.65
CA ALA A 19 -20.81 -0.39 -5.01
C ALA A 19 -19.48 -1.15 -5.10
N ARG A 20 -18.62 -1.03 -4.08
CA ARG A 20 -17.35 -1.75 -3.99
C ARG A 20 -17.48 -3.26 -3.83
N PHE A 21 -18.59 -3.77 -3.29
CA PHE A 21 -18.78 -5.22 -3.16
C PHE A 21 -18.94 -5.90 -4.51
N GLN A 22 -19.60 -5.22 -5.47
CA GLN A 22 -19.74 -5.70 -6.84
C GLN A 22 -18.41 -5.73 -7.61
N LEU A 23 -17.41 -4.99 -7.11
CA LEU A 23 -16.07 -4.90 -7.68
C LEU A 23 -15.10 -5.92 -7.06
N LEU A 24 -15.53 -6.67 -6.04
CA LEU A 24 -14.70 -7.71 -5.46
C LEU A 24 -14.69 -8.95 -6.35
N LYS A 25 -13.48 -9.39 -6.69
CA LYS A 25 -13.23 -10.64 -7.40
C LYS A 25 -12.36 -11.53 -6.54
N GLU A 26 -12.71 -12.80 -6.45
CA GLU A 26 -11.85 -13.81 -5.84
C GLU A 26 -10.80 -14.26 -6.86
N VAL A 27 -9.53 -14.24 -6.46
CA VAL A 27 -8.39 -14.66 -7.29
C VAL A 27 -7.54 -15.66 -6.52
N GLN A 28 -6.89 -16.57 -7.24
CA GLN A 28 -6.01 -17.57 -6.61
C GLN A 28 -4.68 -16.91 -6.22
N GLY A 29 -4.34 -16.99 -4.93
CA GLY A 29 -3.07 -16.53 -4.39
C GLY A 29 -2.15 -17.67 -3.97
N PRO A 30 -0.90 -17.34 -3.59
CA PRO A 30 0.10 -18.34 -3.20
C PRO A 30 -0.27 -19.10 -1.92
N ASN A 31 -1.05 -18.48 -1.03
CA ASN A 31 -1.41 -19.02 0.29
C ASN A 31 -2.93 -19.26 0.43
N GLY A 32 -3.66 -19.36 -0.69
CA GLY A 32 -5.12 -19.48 -0.71
C GLY A 32 -5.82 -18.35 -1.47
N PRO A 33 -7.16 -18.27 -1.39
CA PRO A 33 -7.92 -17.28 -2.13
C PRO A 33 -7.63 -15.86 -1.63
N LEU A 34 -7.53 -14.96 -2.58
CA LEU A 34 -7.34 -13.54 -2.36
C LEU A 34 -8.55 -12.77 -2.89
N PHE A 35 -8.87 -11.66 -2.24
CA PHE A 35 -10.01 -10.82 -2.59
C PHE A 35 -9.50 -9.54 -3.23
N MET A 36 -9.57 -9.47 -4.57
CA MET A 36 -9.10 -8.35 -5.37
C MET A 36 -10.22 -7.34 -5.54
N LEU A 37 -9.92 -6.06 -5.29
CA LEU A 37 -10.78 -4.95 -5.63
C LEU A 37 -10.47 -4.51 -7.06
N ASP A 38 -11.40 -4.77 -7.98
CA ASP A 38 -11.24 -4.46 -9.40
C ASP A 38 -12.09 -3.25 -9.80
N LEU A 39 -11.45 -2.08 -9.83
CA LEU A 39 -12.11 -0.82 -10.20
C LEU A 39 -12.21 -0.64 -11.72
N ASN A 40 -11.71 -1.58 -12.54
CA ASN A 40 -11.73 -1.55 -14.01
C ASN A 40 -11.43 -0.14 -14.57
N GLU A 41 -12.36 0.44 -15.33
CA GLU A 41 -12.24 1.75 -16.00
C GLU A 41 -12.15 2.95 -15.04
N HIS A 42 -12.50 2.76 -13.77
CA HIS A 42 -12.39 3.78 -12.74
C HIS A 42 -11.08 3.71 -11.96
N ALA A 43 -10.17 2.81 -12.33
CA ALA A 43 -8.90 2.67 -11.64
C ALA A 43 -8.02 3.91 -11.85
N THR A 44 -7.57 4.52 -10.74
CA THR A 44 -6.64 5.66 -10.76
C THR A 44 -5.18 5.23 -10.78
N VAL A 45 -4.92 3.96 -10.50
CA VAL A 45 -3.59 3.37 -10.36
C VAL A 45 -3.46 2.13 -11.26
N LYS A 46 -2.21 1.80 -11.63
CA LYS A 46 -1.91 0.62 -12.47
C LYS A 46 -1.97 -0.71 -11.73
N TRP A 47 -2.10 -0.69 -10.41
CA TRP A 47 -2.11 -1.87 -9.56
C TRP A 47 -3.49 -2.04 -8.93
N SER A 48 -3.93 -3.28 -8.77
CA SER A 48 -5.16 -3.62 -8.07
C SER A 48 -4.86 -3.95 -6.62
N LEU A 49 -5.72 -3.48 -5.72
CA LEU A 49 -5.62 -3.79 -4.30
C LEU A 49 -6.16 -5.19 -4.04
N THR A 50 -5.45 -6.00 -3.26
CA THR A 50 -5.84 -7.38 -3.01
C THR A 50 -5.67 -7.74 -1.53
N LEU A 51 -6.67 -8.42 -0.96
CA LEU A 51 -6.76 -8.70 0.47
C LEU A 51 -6.71 -10.19 0.74
N THR A 52 -6.15 -10.55 1.89
CA THR A 52 -5.89 -11.95 2.27
C THR A 52 -7.07 -12.65 2.92
N THR A 53 -8.09 -11.91 3.36
CA THR A 53 -9.27 -12.46 4.03
C THR A 53 -10.54 -11.76 3.57
N ALA A 54 -11.65 -12.51 3.56
CA ALA A 54 -12.96 -11.96 3.24
C ALA A 54 -13.38 -10.86 4.23
N ALA A 55 -12.98 -10.98 5.50
CA ALA A 55 -13.27 -9.98 6.53
C ALA A 55 -12.63 -8.61 6.19
N HIS A 56 -11.38 -8.61 5.73
CA HIS A 56 -10.72 -7.38 5.30
C HIS A 56 -11.34 -6.84 4.01
N ALA A 57 -11.78 -7.69 3.09
CA ALA A 57 -12.49 -7.28 1.89
C ALA A 57 -13.81 -6.56 2.21
N LEU A 58 -14.61 -7.13 3.12
CA LEU A 58 -15.84 -6.51 3.59
C LEU A 58 -15.59 -5.19 4.34
N LEU A 59 -14.48 -5.08 5.10
CA LEU A 59 -14.07 -3.82 5.71
C LEU A 59 -13.83 -2.75 4.64
N VAL A 60 -13.11 -3.07 3.57
CA VAL A 60 -12.86 -2.13 2.47
C VAL A 60 -14.15 -1.69 1.78
N CYS A 61 -15.12 -2.59 1.62
CA CYS A 61 -16.43 -2.24 1.09
C CYS A 61 -17.22 -1.27 1.98
N ARG A 62 -16.93 -1.24 3.28
CA ARG A 62 -17.54 -0.32 4.25
C ARG A 62 -16.82 1.01 4.36
N LEU A 63 -15.63 1.17 3.80
CA LEU A 63 -14.93 2.46 3.82
C LEU A 63 -15.70 3.52 3.04
N HIS A 64 -15.44 4.79 3.36
CA HIS A 64 -16.12 5.92 2.73
C HIS A 64 -16.02 5.84 1.20
N SER A 65 -17.13 6.05 0.50
CA SER A 65 -17.25 5.85 -0.96
C SER A 65 -16.29 6.71 -1.77
N GLY A 66 -15.91 7.88 -1.26
CA GLY A 66 -14.93 8.78 -1.89
C GLY A 66 -13.47 8.30 -1.82
N PHE A 67 -13.15 7.28 -1.02
CA PHE A 67 -11.77 6.78 -0.93
C PHE A 67 -11.34 6.14 -2.25
N GLN A 68 -10.18 6.57 -2.75
CA GLN A 68 -9.49 5.95 -3.88
C GLN A 68 -8.60 4.79 -3.41
N GLU A 69 -8.01 4.06 -4.35
CA GLU A 69 -7.16 2.90 -4.08
C GLU A 69 -6.00 3.23 -3.15
N SER A 70 -5.36 4.38 -3.36
CA SER A 70 -4.26 4.86 -2.51
C SER A 70 -4.72 5.15 -1.09
N ASP A 71 -5.91 5.73 -0.92
CA ASP A 71 -6.46 6.04 0.40
C ASP A 71 -6.76 4.77 1.18
N ILE A 72 -7.32 3.77 0.49
CA ILE A 72 -7.58 2.45 1.06
C ILE A 72 -6.27 1.76 1.43
N ALA A 73 -5.25 1.78 0.56
CA ALA A 73 -3.94 1.20 0.86
C ALA A 73 -3.28 1.86 2.08
N VAL A 74 -3.33 3.20 2.18
CA VAL A 74 -2.83 3.95 3.34
C VAL A 74 -3.61 3.60 4.61
N TYR A 75 -4.94 3.47 4.51
CA TYR A 75 -5.79 3.05 5.63
C TYR A 75 -5.39 1.66 6.16
N LEU A 76 -5.22 0.69 5.26
CA LEU A 76 -4.81 -0.68 5.61
C LEU A 76 -3.42 -0.69 6.23
N LEU A 77 -2.47 0.03 5.63
CA LEU A 77 -1.10 0.16 6.13
C LEU A 77 -1.06 0.74 7.56
N ARG A 78 -1.79 1.84 7.80
CA ARG A 78 -1.85 2.49 9.12
C ARG A 78 -2.43 1.59 10.21
N ARG A 79 -3.29 0.64 9.84
CA ARG A 79 -3.90 -0.32 10.77
C ARG A 79 -3.16 -1.67 10.83
N GLY A 80 -2.03 -1.80 10.12
CA GLY A 80 -1.27 -3.05 10.07
C GLY A 80 -2.05 -4.21 9.42
N ILE A 81 -3.03 -3.90 8.57
CA ILE A 81 -3.83 -4.91 7.89
C ILE A 81 -3.04 -5.40 6.66
N PRO A 82 -2.76 -6.71 6.54
CA PRO A 82 -1.98 -7.23 5.42
C PRO A 82 -2.78 -7.16 4.11
N PHE A 83 -2.12 -6.69 3.06
CA PHE A 83 -2.66 -6.62 1.71
C PHE A 83 -1.54 -6.77 0.67
N TYR A 84 -1.93 -7.05 -0.57
CA TYR A 84 -1.07 -7.10 -1.73
C TYR A 84 -1.48 -6.04 -2.75
N THR A 85 -0.52 -5.56 -3.53
CA THR A 85 -0.76 -4.78 -4.74
C THR A 85 -0.38 -5.66 -5.93
N LEU A 86 -1.38 -6.10 -6.69
CA LEU A 86 -1.17 -6.90 -7.89
C LEU A 86 -1.13 -5.97 -9.10
N GLN A 87 -0.31 -6.28 -10.09
CA GLN A 87 -0.28 -5.54 -11.35
C GLN A 87 -0.09 -6.55 -12.48
N ASP A 88 -0.79 -6.32 -13.59
CA ASP A 88 -0.63 -7.14 -14.78
C ASP A 88 0.82 -7.08 -15.27
N ALA A 89 1.42 -8.25 -15.48
CA ALA A 89 2.79 -8.41 -15.92
C ALA A 89 3.06 -7.70 -17.26
N GLU A 90 2.07 -7.64 -18.17
CA GLU A 90 2.19 -6.97 -19.46
C GLU A 90 2.29 -5.45 -19.32
N THR A 91 1.70 -4.89 -18.25
CA THR A 91 1.75 -3.45 -17.97
C THR A 91 3.03 -3.03 -17.24
N LEU A 92 3.87 -3.98 -16.83
CA LEU A 92 5.12 -3.70 -16.15
C LEU A 92 6.17 -3.21 -17.16
N SER A 93 6.48 -1.92 -17.10
CA SER A 93 7.64 -1.38 -17.81
C SER A 93 8.93 -1.94 -17.18
N LYS A 94 9.72 -2.68 -17.95
CA LYS A 94 11.07 -3.08 -17.54
C LYS A 94 11.90 -1.81 -17.32
N LYS A 95 12.21 -1.50 -16.05
CA LYS A 95 13.13 -0.40 -15.75
C LYS A 95 14.53 -0.83 -16.17
N ALA A 96 15.19 -0.01 -16.99
CA ALA A 96 16.59 -0.20 -17.32
C ALA A 96 17.40 -0.37 -16.03
N LEU A 97 18.34 -1.33 -16.02
CA LEU A 97 19.29 -1.48 -14.94
C LEU A 97 20.09 -0.18 -14.84
N SER A 98 19.75 0.71 -13.91
CA SER A 98 20.58 1.88 -13.68
C SER A 98 21.90 1.43 -13.06
N ASP A 99 22.98 2.08 -13.46
CA ASP A 99 24.34 1.81 -12.99
C ASP A 99 24.41 1.67 -11.46
N ALA A 100 25.29 0.77 -11.03
CA ALA A 100 25.59 0.56 -9.63
C ALA A 100 26.13 1.87 -9.03
N ILE A 101 25.35 2.49 -8.15
CA ILE A 101 25.81 3.64 -7.37
C ILE A 101 26.24 3.14 -6.00
N VAL A 102 27.42 3.57 -5.58
CA VAL A 102 27.96 3.42 -4.24
C VAL A 102 26.99 4.09 -3.27
N SER A 103 26.36 3.30 -2.40
CA SER A 103 25.61 3.86 -1.28
C SER A 103 26.62 4.46 -0.31
N GLU A 104 26.83 5.77 -0.37
CA GLU A 104 27.56 6.48 0.67
C GLU A 104 26.74 6.36 1.96
N HIS A 105 27.26 5.56 2.89
CA HIS A 105 26.68 5.48 4.21
C HIS A 105 27.10 6.74 4.95
N PRO A 106 26.17 7.49 5.57
CA PRO A 106 26.54 8.65 6.35
C PRO A 106 27.42 8.20 7.51
N TYR A 107 28.70 8.58 7.45
CA TYR A 107 29.65 8.35 8.53
C TYR A 107 29.33 9.30 9.68
N ARG A 108 29.16 8.75 10.89
CA ARG A 108 28.93 9.53 12.11
C ARG A 108 30.09 9.30 13.08
N PRO A 109 30.91 10.32 13.39
CA PRO A 109 32.02 10.18 14.33
C PRO A 109 31.53 10.03 15.78
N TYR A 110 32.44 9.63 16.69
CA TYR A 110 32.17 9.28 18.08
C TYR A 110 31.51 10.38 18.93
N GLU A 111 31.60 11.65 18.53
CA GLU A 111 31.03 12.81 19.25
C GLU A 111 29.88 13.48 18.50
N PHE A 112 29.29 12.78 17.53
CA PHE A 112 28.25 13.32 16.70
C PHE A 112 26.95 13.56 17.48
N VAL A 113 26.48 14.81 17.52
CA VAL A 113 25.19 15.20 18.09
C VAL A 113 24.17 15.32 16.96
N PHE A 114 23.16 14.45 16.99
CA PHE A 114 22.09 14.44 16.00
C PHE A 114 21.23 15.70 16.10
N ASP A 115 21.03 16.40 14.99
CA ASP A 115 20.23 17.61 14.92
C ASP A 115 19.07 17.53 13.90
N ILE A 116 18.39 18.66 13.69
CA ILE A 116 17.27 18.73 12.75
C ILE A 116 17.69 18.63 11.27
N CYS A 117 18.91 19.02 10.95
CA CYS A 117 19.47 18.86 9.61
C CYS A 117 19.71 17.37 9.32
N ASP A 118 20.14 16.60 10.31
CA ASP A 118 20.31 15.15 10.19
C ASP A 118 18.99 14.42 10.00
N TYR A 119 17.93 14.87 10.68
CA TYR A 119 16.59 14.36 10.44
C TYR A 119 16.13 14.61 8.99
N LYS A 120 16.35 15.82 8.48
CA LYS A 120 16.04 16.13 7.07
C LYS A 120 16.88 15.30 6.10
N ALA A 121 18.17 15.14 6.38
CA ALA A 121 19.06 14.31 5.59
C ALA A 121 18.61 12.84 5.57
N TYR A 122 18.17 12.31 6.72
CA TYR A 122 17.59 10.98 6.84
C TYR A 122 16.31 10.83 5.99
N ILE A 123 15.37 11.78 6.09
CA ILE A 123 14.14 11.75 5.27
C ILE A 123 14.49 11.80 3.78
N ASN A 124 15.41 12.67 3.38
CA ASN A 124 15.88 12.75 1.99
C ASN A 124 16.53 11.44 1.53
N GLN A 125 17.32 10.79 2.39
CA GLN A 125 17.93 9.49 2.10
C GLN A 125 16.87 8.39 1.94
N CYS A 126 15.87 8.35 2.81
CA CYS A 126 14.74 7.43 2.68
C CYS A 126 13.99 7.66 1.36
N CYS A 127 13.65 8.90 1.03
CA CYS A 127 13.03 9.25 -0.25
C CYS A 127 13.89 8.81 -1.44
N TYR A 128 15.20 9.09 -1.38
CA TYR A 128 16.16 8.71 -2.42
C TYR A 128 16.21 7.19 -2.64
N ILE A 129 16.28 6.40 -1.56
CA ILE A 129 16.26 4.93 -1.61
C ILE A 129 14.92 4.43 -2.18
N LEU A 130 13.80 5.00 -1.72
CA LEU A 130 12.44 4.63 -2.15
C LEU A 130 12.16 4.91 -3.62
N CYS A 131 12.73 5.99 -4.17
CA CYS A 131 12.62 6.33 -5.59
C CYS A 131 13.41 5.37 -6.50
N ARG A 132 14.31 4.54 -5.94
CA ARG A 132 15.10 3.56 -6.70
C ARG A 132 14.38 2.21 -6.74
N SER A 133 14.49 1.51 -7.87
CA SER A 133 13.85 0.18 -8.02
C SER A 133 14.39 -0.84 -7.03
N ARG A 134 15.69 -0.83 -6.76
CA ARG A 134 16.31 -1.75 -5.79
C ARG A 134 15.87 -1.47 -4.36
N GLY A 135 15.80 -0.20 -3.95
CA GLY A 135 15.31 0.18 -2.62
C GLY A 135 13.87 -0.24 -2.40
N ARG A 136 13.01 -0.05 -3.41
CA ARG A 136 11.64 -0.57 -3.40
C ARG A 136 11.58 -2.10 -3.29
N VAL A 137 12.42 -2.83 -4.03
CA VAL A 137 12.46 -4.30 -3.96
C VAL A 137 12.94 -4.79 -2.59
N ALA A 138 13.98 -4.18 -2.00
CA ALA A 138 14.48 -4.54 -0.67
C ALA A 138 13.39 -4.35 0.40
N LEU A 139 12.70 -3.22 0.38
CA LEU A 139 11.59 -2.95 1.28
C LEU A 139 10.42 -3.92 1.11
N LEU A 140 10.08 -4.28 -0.14
CA LEU A 140 9.06 -5.30 -0.41
C LEU A 140 9.45 -6.70 0.09
N ARG A 141 10.74 -6.93 0.37
CA ARG A 141 11.26 -8.19 0.94
C ARG A 141 11.53 -8.12 2.45
N GLY A 142 11.20 -7.01 3.10
CA GLY A 142 11.35 -6.85 4.56
C GLY A 142 12.54 -6.02 5.02
N GLY A 143 13.29 -5.37 4.10
CA GLY A 143 14.45 -4.54 4.42
C GLY A 143 15.77 -5.20 4.08
#